data_AF-A0ABD4T8W3-F1
#
_entry.id   AF-A0ABD4T8W3-F1
#
_cell.length_a   1.000
_cell.length_b   1.000
_cell.length_c   1.000
_cell.angle_alpha   90.00
_cell.angle_beta   90.00
_cell.angle_gamma   90.00
#
_symmetry.space_group_name_H-M   'P 1'
#
loop_
_entity.id
_entity.type
_entity.pdbx_description
1 polymer ?
#
loop_
_entity_poly.entity_id
_entity_poly.type
_entity_poly.pdbx_seq_one_letter_code
_entity_poly.pdbx_strand_id
1 'polypeptide(L)'
;MDAFGPRLQTTRATSLEDGNIFQELSTHLIFSVPIALYYSAEAPRLPFGDASSFVIPDTPVYLQTHEENTGGRAAIQAVLSARMDENLCESGQLMRLIVACGGNLRDLFTLVTYAAESTQIRNATQISEADVTGAVLNLRSDYERRLGQSPFDIDPVPYAEKVRLLQRIYEGDQDTQIPTPALYSLLTSRAVQEFNGQRWFGLHPIVVDILKKQKHLPEDAKGGTL
;
A
#
# COMPACT_ATOMS: atom_id res chain seq x y z
N MET A 1 9.45 28.04 -1.79
CA MET A 1 8.14 27.53 -2.24
C MET A 1 7.96 26.20 -1.54
N ASP A 2 7.50 26.26 -0.29
CA ASP A 2 7.28 25.11 0.57
C ASP A 2 5.79 24.94 0.76
N ALA A 3 5.19 23.91 0.17
CA ALA A 3 3.87 23.42 0.57
C ALA A 3 3.64 22.01 0.00
N PHE A 4 3.55 21.00 0.89
CA PHE A 4 2.31 20.27 1.21
C PHE A 4 2.61 18.88 1.75
N GLY A 5 2.30 18.71 3.03
CA GLY A 5 2.34 17.46 3.78
C GLY A 5 2.58 17.77 5.26
N PRO A 6 1.58 17.66 6.16
CA PRO A 6 1.86 17.85 7.57
C PRO A 6 2.85 16.77 8.01
N ARG A 7 3.92 17.19 8.71
CA ARG A 7 4.84 16.25 9.37
C ARG A 7 4.03 15.46 10.38
N LEU A 8 4.24 14.15 10.50
CA LEU A 8 3.47 13.29 11.42
C LEU A 8 3.46 13.79 12.87
N GLN A 9 4.50 14.50 13.32
CA GLN A 9 4.52 15.16 14.62
C GLN A 9 3.43 16.26 14.74
N THR A 10 3.17 17.00 13.67
CA THR A 10 2.12 18.03 13.60
C THR A 10 0.74 17.38 13.51
N THR A 11 0.54 16.32 12.71
CA THR A 11 -0.74 15.60 12.65
C THR A 11 -1.08 14.91 13.98
N ARG A 12 -0.08 14.34 14.66
CA ARG A 12 -0.22 13.69 15.97
C ARG A 12 -0.57 14.70 17.06
N ALA A 13 0.08 15.88 17.06
CA ALA A 13 -0.24 16.96 18.00
C ALA A 13 -1.66 17.50 17.79
N THR A 14 -2.03 17.90 16.56
CA THR A 14 -3.35 18.51 16.31
C THR A 14 -4.52 17.54 16.54
N SER A 15 -4.37 16.25 16.22
CA SER A 15 -5.48 15.29 16.44
C SER A 15 -5.66 14.85 17.89
N LEU A 16 -4.61 14.91 18.72
CA LEU A 16 -4.65 14.46 20.12
C LEU A 16 -4.75 15.63 21.13
N GLU A 17 -4.19 16.79 20.82
CA GLU A 17 -4.15 17.97 21.71
C GLU A 17 -5.35 18.91 21.48
N ASP A 18 -5.88 19.00 20.25
CA ASP A 18 -7.01 19.86 19.88
C ASP A 18 -8.31 19.08 19.59
N GLY A 19 -8.41 17.81 20.01
CA GLY A 19 -9.52 16.92 19.67
C GLY A 19 -10.91 17.48 19.94
N ASN A 20 -11.07 18.26 21.01
CA ASN A 20 -12.34 18.91 21.37
C ASN A 20 -12.75 20.00 20.38
N ILE A 21 -11.80 20.71 19.76
CA ILE A 21 -12.10 21.76 18.77
C ILE A 21 -12.85 21.16 17.57
N PHE A 22 -12.51 19.93 17.17
CA PHE A 22 -13.21 19.24 16.08
C PHE A 22 -14.64 18.82 16.45
N GLN A 23 -14.91 18.55 17.73
CA GLN A 23 -16.26 18.24 18.20
C GLN A 23 -17.13 19.49 18.39
N GLU A 24 -16.52 20.65 18.63
CA GLU A 24 -17.22 21.94 18.77
C GLU A 24 -17.64 22.55 17.42
N LEU A 25 -17.06 22.08 16.31
CA LEU A 25 -17.44 22.52 14.98
C LEU A 25 -18.82 21.98 14.58
N SER A 26 -19.79 22.86 14.35
CA SER A 26 -21.11 22.50 13.80
C SER A 26 -21.05 22.30 12.28
N THR A 27 -20.30 21.30 11.82
CA THR A 27 -20.15 20.95 10.40
C THR A 27 -19.88 19.46 10.21
N HIS A 28 -20.07 18.95 8.99
CA HIS A 28 -19.70 17.58 8.62
C HIS A 28 -18.24 17.54 8.18
N LEU A 29 -17.43 16.73 8.86
CA LEU A 29 -16.00 16.57 8.57
C LEU A 29 -15.69 15.12 8.23
N ILE A 30 -14.83 14.91 7.23
CA ILE A 30 -14.24 13.61 6.91
C ILE A 30 -12.74 13.72 7.22
N PHE A 31 -12.26 12.87 8.13
CA PHE A 31 -10.85 12.80 8.50
C PHE A 31 -10.24 11.48 8.02
N SER A 32 -9.07 11.59 7.38
CA SER A 32 -8.22 10.43 7.12
C SER A 32 -7.16 10.33 8.21
N VAL A 33 -7.30 9.34 9.09
CA VAL A 33 -6.27 9.02 10.09
C VAL A 33 -5.32 7.93 9.54
N PRO A 34 -4.02 7.99 9.83
CA PRO A 34 -3.12 6.89 9.50
C PRO A 34 -3.59 5.59 10.16
N ILE A 35 -3.64 4.48 9.42
CA ILE A 35 -4.14 3.19 9.95
C ILE A 35 -3.33 2.71 11.17
N ALA A 36 -2.03 3.00 11.21
CA ALA A 36 -1.19 2.72 12.37
C ALA A 36 -1.61 3.50 13.62
N LEU A 37 -2.12 4.73 13.47
CA LEU A 37 -2.64 5.50 14.60
C LEU A 37 -3.93 4.86 15.13
N TYR A 38 -4.81 4.43 14.23
CA TYR A 38 -6.06 3.76 14.56
C TYR A 38 -5.85 2.42 15.30
N TYR A 39 -4.76 1.71 15.03
CA TYR A 39 -4.43 0.48 15.77
C TYR A 39 -3.49 0.69 16.97
N SER A 40 -2.91 1.87 17.13
CA SER A 40 -1.97 2.14 18.23
C SER A 40 -2.67 2.25 19.59
N ALA A 41 -1.88 2.25 20.67
CA ALA A 41 -2.36 2.56 22.02
C ALA A 41 -2.96 3.97 22.17
N GLU A 42 -2.73 4.87 21.20
CA GLU A 42 -3.30 6.22 21.17
C GLU A 42 -4.71 6.26 20.57
N ALA A 43 -5.19 5.18 19.94
CA ALA A 43 -6.49 5.14 19.29
C ALA A 43 -7.66 5.56 20.21
N PRO A 44 -7.72 5.15 21.50
CA PRO A 44 -8.78 5.61 22.42
C PRO A 44 -8.77 7.12 22.69
N ARG A 45 -7.70 7.82 22.33
CA ARG A 45 -7.57 9.28 22.46
C ARG A 45 -8.02 10.04 21.22
N LEU A 46 -8.35 9.34 20.13
CA LEU A 46 -8.92 9.99 18.95
C LEU A 46 -10.29 10.58 19.31
N PRO A 47 -10.61 11.80 18.85
CA PRO A 47 -11.85 12.49 19.21
C PRO A 47 -13.09 11.91 18.50
N PHE A 48 -12.95 10.79 17.78
CA PHE A 48 -14.03 10.17 17.02
C PHE A 48 -14.31 8.79 17.62
N GLY A 49 -15.55 8.54 18.04
CA GLY A 49 -15.96 7.23 18.54
C GLY A 49 -16.00 6.16 17.43
N ASP A 50 -16.07 4.90 17.84
CA ASP A 50 -16.07 3.74 16.93
C ASP A 50 -17.19 3.79 15.89
N ALA A 51 -18.36 4.32 16.27
CA ALA A 51 -19.52 4.44 15.37
C ALA A 51 -19.32 5.39 14.18
N SER A 52 -18.31 6.26 14.25
CA SER A 52 -17.96 7.22 13.20
C SER A 52 -16.61 6.92 12.55
N SER A 53 -16.02 5.76 12.86
CA SER A 53 -14.71 5.34 12.35
C SER A 53 -14.87 4.17 11.40
N PHE A 54 -14.40 4.34 10.16
CA PHE A 54 -14.52 3.32 9.12
C PHE A 54 -13.15 3.02 8.52
N VAL A 55 -12.77 1.74 8.53
CA VAL A 55 -11.60 1.25 7.78
C VAL A 55 -12.06 0.97 6.35
N ILE A 56 -11.39 1.58 5.39
CA ILE A 56 -11.57 1.26 3.97
C ILE A 56 -10.54 0.17 3.62
N PRO A 57 -10.97 -1.09 3.39
CA PRO A 57 -10.04 -2.15 3.08
C PRO A 57 -9.41 -1.96 1.70
N ASP A 58 -8.24 -2.55 1.52
CA ASP A 58 -7.55 -2.60 0.24
C ASP A 58 -8.28 -3.51 -0.76
N THR A 59 -8.03 -3.30 -2.06
CA THR A 59 -8.54 -4.19 -3.11
C THR A 59 -7.52 -5.30 -3.39
N PRO A 60 -7.82 -6.57 -3.09
CA PRO A 60 -6.85 -7.65 -3.23
C PRO A 60 -6.60 -8.05 -4.70
N VAL A 61 -5.34 -8.06 -5.15
CA VAL A 61 -4.94 -8.62 -6.46
C VAL A 61 -4.67 -10.13 -6.41
N TYR A 62 -4.45 -10.66 -5.20
CA TYR A 62 -4.27 -12.07 -4.86
C TYR A 62 -5.21 -12.45 -3.72
N LEU A 63 -5.57 -13.73 -3.65
CA LEU A 63 -6.28 -14.34 -2.53
C LEU A 63 -5.29 -14.65 -1.40
N GLN A 64 -5.80 -15.00 -0.21
CA GLN A 64 -4.97 -15.44 0.92
C GLN A 64 -4.10 -16.66 0.58
N THR A 65 -4.53 -17.47 -0.38
CA THR A 65 -3.79 -18.63 -0.90
C THR A 65 -2.71 -18.26 -1.91
N HIS A 66 -2.46 -16.96 -2.12
CA HIS A 66 -1.55 -16.41 -3.15
C HIS A 66 -1.96 -16.69 -4.60
N GLU A 67 -3.17 -17.24 -4.81
CA GLU A 67 -3.77 -17.40 -6.14
C GLU A 67 -4.34 -16.07 -6.64
N GLU A 68 -4.47 -15.94 -7.96
CA GLU A 68 -4.97 -14.71 -8.58
C GLU A 68 -6.38 -14.36 -8.10
N ASN A 69 -6.59 -13.12 -7.70
CA ASN A 69 -7.93 -12.61 -7.42
C ASN A 69 -8.50 -11.92 -8.66
N THR A 70 -9.21 -12.68 -9.49
CA THR A 70 -9.81 -12.17 -10.74
C THR A 70 -10.79 -11.03 -10.50
N GLY A 71 -11.60 -11.10 -9.44
CA GLY A 71 -12.56 -10.05 -9.08
C GLY A 71 -11.87 -8.74 -8.68
N GLY A 72 -10.84 -8.82 -7.85
CA GLY A 72 -10.07 -7.64 -7.44
C GLY A 72 -9.28 -7.03 -8.60
N ARG A 73 -8.65 -7.85 -9.44
CA ARG A 73 -7.97 -7.38 -10.66
C ARG A 73 -8.94 -6.71 -11.64
N ALA A 74 -10.13 -7.28 -11.85
CA ALA A 74 -11.16 -6.67 -12.68
C ALA A 74 -11.67 -5.34 -12.12
N ALA A 75 -11.82 -5.22 -10.79
CA ALA A 75 -12.20 -3.97 -10.14
C ALA A 75 -11.15 -2.87 -10.37
N ILE A 76 -9.87 -3.20 -10.24
CA ILE A 76 -8.77 -2.26 -10.50
C ILE A 76 -8.72 -1.89 -11.99
N GLN A 77 -8.91 -2.86 -12.89
CA GLN A 77 -9.01 -2.60 -14.33
C GLN A 77 -10.14 -1.60 -14.61
N ALA A 78 -11.34 -1.81 -14.08
CA ALA A 78 -12.47 -0.90 -14.30
C ALA A 78 -12.19 0.54 -13.84
N VAL A 79 -11.45 0.73 -12.74
CA VAL A 79 -11.00 2.06 -12.27
C VAL A 79 -10.08 2.73 -13.29
N LEU A 80 -9.23 1.94 -13.95
CA LEU A 80 -8.28 2.38 -14.95
C LEU A 80 -8.97 2.68 -16.30
N SER A 81 -9.84 1.78 -16.77
CA SER A 81 -10.62 1.98 -18.01
C SER A 81 -11.52 3.21 -17.94
N ALA A 82 -11.96 3.60 -16.75
CA ALA A 82 -12.73 4.83 -16.55
C ALA A 82 -11.89 6.12 -16.72
N ARG A 83 -10.56 6.02 -16.84
CA ARG A 83 -9.62 7.16 -16.87
C ARG A 83 -8.68 7.17 -18.07
N MET A 84 -8.48 6.03 -18.72
CA MET A 84 -7.64 5.93 -19.92
C MET A 84 -8.16 4.86 -20.87
N ASP A 85 -7.84 4.99 -22.16
CA ASP A 85 -8.03 3.93 -23.15
C ASP A 85 -7.01 2.82 -22.92
N GLU A 86 -7.49 1.59 -22.71
CA GLU A 86 -6.64 0.41 -22.49
C GLU A 86 -5.75 0.09 -23.69
N ASN A 87 -6.14 0.50 -24.90
CA ASN A 87 -5.34 0.33 -26.11
C ASN A 87 -4.09 1.21 -26.15
N LEU A 88 -3.93 2.12 -25.17
CA LEU A 88 -2.67 2.84 -24.95
C LEU A 88 -1.58 1.94 -24.34
N CYS A 89 -1.90 0.71 -23.93
CA CYS A 89 -0.94 -0.28 -23.49
C CYS A 89 -0.76 -1.39 -24.53
N GLU A 90 0.48 -1.84 -24.73
CA GLU A 90 0.73 -3.10 -25.42
C GLU A 90 0.07 -4.28 -24.68
N SER A 91 -0.16 -5.37 -25.41
CA SER A 91 -0.82 -6.57 -24.87
C SER A 91 -0.13 -7.06 -23.59
N GLY A 92 -0.93 -7.35 -22.56
CA GLY A 92 -0.47 -7.82 -21.26
C GLY A 92 0.14 -6.75 -20.34
N GLN A 93 0.51 -5.57 -20.84
CA GLN A 93 1.18 -4.55 -20.03
C GLN A 93 0.25 -3.89 -19.02
N LEU A 94 -1.03 -3.73 -19.37
CA LEU A 94 -2.07 -3.25 -18.44
C LEU A 94 -2.17 -4.14 -17.19
N MET A 95 -2.19 -5.46 -17.38
CA MET A 95 -2.30 -6.40 -16.27
C MET A 95 -1.04 -6.39 -15.38
N ARG A 96 0.15 -6.23 -15.97
CA ARG A 96 1.39 -6.06 -15.20
C ARG A 96 1.33 -4.84 -14.29
N LEU A 97 0.80 -3.71 -14.76
CA LEU A 97 0.58 -2.51 -13.93
C LEU A 97 -0.43 -2.75 -12.80
N ILE A 98 -1.53 -3.44 -13.10
CA ILE A 98 -2.58 -3.82 -12.13
C ILE A 98 -2.02 -4.73 -11.03
N VAL A 99 -1.21 -5.72 -11.39
CA VAL A 99 -0.58 -6.62 -10.41
C VAL A 99 0.47 -5.87 -9.60
N ALA A 100 1.33 -5.09 -10.26
CA ALA A 100 2.42 -4.39 -9.59
C ALA A 100 1.97 -3.33 -8.59
N CYS A 101 0.80 -2.72 -8.76
CA CYS A 101 0.26 -1.75 -7.81
C CYS A 101 -0.32 -2.39 -6.54
N GLY A 102 -0.49 -3.72 -6.49
CA GLY A 102 -1.06 -4.42 -5.35
C GLY A 102 -2.48 -3.97 -4.98
N GLY A 103 -3.23 -3.35 -5.91
CA GLY A 103 -4.52 -2.73 -5.63
C GLY A 103 -4.47 -1.40 -4.89
N ASN A 104 -3.28 -0.83 -4.69
CA ASN A 104 -3.12 0.54 -4.23
C ASN A 104 -3.30 1.51 -5.40
N LEU A 105 -4.41 2.25 -5.42
CA LEU A 105 -4.72 3.18 -6.50
C LEU A 105 -3.70 4.32 -6.66
N ARG A 106 -3.02 4.73 -5.58
CA ARG A 106 -1.93 5.70 -5.68
C ARG A 106 -0.78 5.11 -6.47
N ASP A 107 -0.34 3.91 -6.10
CA ASP A 107 0.75 3.23 -6.80
C ASP A 107 0.35 2.91 -8.26
N LEU A 108 -0.92 2.56 -8.51
CA LEU A 108 -1.44 2.35 -9.87
C LEU A 108 -1.25 3.58 -10.75
N PHE A 109 -1.72 4.74 -10.32
CA PHE A 109 -1.59 5.96 -11.12
C PHE A 109 -0.15 6.45 -11.19
N THR A 110 0.67 6.22 -10.15
CA THR A 110 2.11 6.49 -10.23
C THR A 110 2.77 5.63 -11.30
N LEU A 111 2.49 4.32 -11.35
CA LEU A 111 3.03 3.41 -12.35
C LEU A 111 2.59 3.78 -13.77
N VAL A 112 1.30 4.06 -13.96
CA VAL A 112 0.72 4.44 -15.27
C VAL A 112 1.32 5.75 -15.76
N THR A 113 1.41 6.78 -14.90
CA THR A 113 2.02 8.06 -15.26
C THR A 113 3.48 7.89 -15.62
N TYR A 114 4.26 7.16 -14.82
CA TYR A 114 5.67 6.91 -15.11
C TYR A 114 5.85 6.21 -16.47
N ALA A 115 5.06 5.17 -16.74
CA ALA A 115 5.14 4.44 -18.00
C ALA A 115 4.71 5.30 -19.20
N ALA A 116 3.69 6.15 -19.03
CA ALA A 116 3.25 7.10 -20.05
C ALA A 116 4.31 8.18 -20.33
N GLU A 117 4.96 8.72 -19.31
CA GLU A 117 6.07 9.68 -19.47
C GLU A 117 7.24 9.05 -20.22
N SER A 118 7.62 7.81 -19.86
CA SER A 118 8.67 7.06 -20.56
C SER A 118 8.33 6.83 -22.03
N THR A 119 7.07 6.52 -22.32
CA THR A 119 6.52 6.39 -23.69
C THR A 119 6.62 7.69 -24.49
N GLN A 120 6.32 8.83 -23.85
CA GLN A 120 6.44 10.16 -24.48
C GLN A 120 7.89 10.52 -24.78
N ILE A 121 8.82 10.25 -23.85
CA ILE A 121 10.26 10.51 -24.04
C ILE A 121 10.80 9.80 -25.29
N ARG A 122 10.34 8.58 -25.54
CA ARG A 122 10.73 7.81 -26.73
C ARG A 122 9.85 8.06 -27.97
N ASN A 123 8.94 9.03 -27.92
CA ASN A 123 8.03 9.42 -29.01
C ASN A 123 7.16 8.28 -29.55
N ALA A 124 6.65 7.42 -28.67
CA ALA A 124 5.74 6.34 -29.05
C ALA A 124 4.29 6.63 -28.65
N THR A 125 3.36 5.82 -29.17
CA THR A 125 1.91 5.97 -28.97
C THR A 125 1.31 4.94 -28.01
N GLN A 126 2.03 3.86 -27.70
CA GLN A 126 1.62 2.81 -26.78
C GLN A 126 2.70 2.54 -25.72
N ILE A 127 2.28 2.34 -24.47
CA ILE A 127 3.08 1.90 -23.34
C ILE A 127 3.57 0.48 -23.59
N SER A 128 4.88 0.32 -23.62
CA SER A 128 5.57 -0.93 -23.95
C SER A 128 6.01 -1.70 -22.71
N GLU A 129 6.48 -2.93 -22.94
CA GLU A 129 7.12 -3.74 -21.90
C GLU A 129 8.25 -3.01 -21.16
N ALA A 130 9.08 -2.25 -21.89
CA ALA A 130 10.21 -1.52 -21.31
C ALA A 130 9.74 -0.40 -20.37
N ASP A 131 8.69 0.34 -20.76
CA ASP A 131 8.14 1.43 -19.95
C ASP A 131 7.54 0.89 -18.64
N VAL A 132 6.77 -0.20 -18.71
CA VAL A 132 6.20 -0.86 -17.53
C VAL A 132 7.29 -1.44 -16.65
N THR A 133 8.30 -2.09 -17.23
CA THR A 133 9.42 -2.64 -16.45
C THR A 133 10.16 -1.54 -15.70
N GLY A 134 10.41 -0.40 -16.35
CA GLY A 134 10.99 0.78 -15.70
C GLY A 134 10.14 1.28 -14.54
N ALA A 135 8.83 1.41 -14.74
CA ALA A 135 7.89 1.84 -13.70
C ALA A 135 7.90 0.89 -12.48
N VAL A 136 7.85 -0.42 -12.74
CA VAL A 136 7.85 -1.46 -11.70
C VAL A 136 9.18 -1.49 -10.93
N LEU A 137 10.32 -1.32 -11.61
CA LEU A 137 11.63 -1.23 -10.96
C LEU A 137 11.76 0.01 -10.08
N ASN A 138 11.21 1.15 -10.51
CA ASN A 138 11.17 2.34 -9.70
C ASN A 138 10.30 2.14 -8.44
N LEU A 139 9.10 1.56 -8.59
CA LEU A 139 8.24 1.23 -7.46
C LEU A 139 8.91 0.23 -6.49
N ARG A 140 9.62 -0.78 -7.01
CA ARG A 140 10.39 -1.71 -6.19
C ARG A 140 11.44 -1.00 -5.35
N SER A 141 12.18 -0.06 -5.96
CA SER A 141 13.19 0.74 -5.26
C SER A 141 12.56 1.58 -4.14
N ASP A 142 11.36 2.10 -4.36
CA ASP A 142 10.58 2.79 -3.33
C ASP A 142 10.20 1.88 -2.16
N TYR A 143 9.70 0.68 -2.45
CA TYR A 143 9.35 -0.31 -1.41
C TYR A 143 10.59 -0.80 -0.65
N GLU A 144 11.71 -1.05 -1.31
CA GLU A 144 12.98 -1.40 -0.66
C GLU A 144 13.41 -0.32 0.33
N ARG A 145 13.30 0.97 -0.03
CA ARG A 145 13.59 2.09 0.89
C ARG A 145 12.62 2.15 2.07
N ARG A 146 11.32 1.96 1.83
CA ARG A 146 10.28 2.03 2.89
C ARG A 146 10.35 0.86 3.87
N LEU A 147 10.86 -0.30 3.43
CA LEU A 147 11.10 -1.46 4.29
C LEU A 147 12.25 -1.25 5.28
N GLY A 148 13.16 -0.31 4.99
CA GLY A 148 14.21 0.11 5.91
C GLY A 148 13.67 0.78 7.18
N GLN A 149 14.56 1.39 7.95
CA GLN A 149 14.14 2.24 9.07
C GLN A 149 13.48 3.50 8.53
N SER A 150 12.24 3.76 8.95
CA SER A 150 11.51 4.96 8.55
C SER A 150 11.52 5.97 9.69
N PRO A 151 11.77 7.26 9.42
CA PRO A 151 11.60 8.32 10.42
C PRO A 151 10.13 8.51 10.84
N PHE A 152 9.21 7.82 10.15
CA PHE A 152 7.78 7.82 10.41
C PHE A 152 7.32 6.63 11.26
N ASP A 153 8.22 5.67 11.55
CA ASP A 153 7.92 4.61 12.49
C ASP A 153 7.78 5.22 13.90
N ILE A 154 6.73 4.84 14.63
CA ILE A 154 6.51 5.31 16.02
C ILE A 154 7.67 4.85 16.91
N ASP A 155 8.08 3.59 16.71
CA ASP A 155 9.22 2.97 17.37
C ASP A 155 10.22 2.49 16.30
N PRO A 156 11.54 2.57 16.52
CA PRO A 156 12.51 2.03 15.58
C PRO A 156 12.36 0.50 15.47
N VAL A 157 11.89 0.02 14.31
CA VAL A 157 11.78 -1.42 14.04
C VAL A 157 12.92 -1.86 13.12
N PRO A 158 13.81 -2.77 13.56
CA PRO A 158 14.87 -3.30 12.71
C PRO A 158 14.31 -4.05 11.49
N TYR A 159 15.01 -3.96 10.37
CA TYR A 159 14.60 -4.64 9.14
C TYR A 159 14.41 -6.16 9.31
N ALA A 160 15.30 -6.82 10.07
CA ALA A 160 15.20 -8.26 10.34
C ALA A 160 13.91 -8.65 11.09
N GLU A 161 13.37 -7.75 11.92
CA GLU A 161 12.09 -7.97 12.59
C GLU A 161 10.91 -7.83 11.62
N LYS A 162 10.96 -6.80 10.75
CA LYS A 162 10.00 -6.63 9.65
C LYS A 162 9.97 -7.86 8.74
N VAL A 163 11.14 -8.37 8.33
CA VAL A 163 11.25 -9.59 7.50
C VAL A 163 10.61 -10.80 8.15
N ARG A 164 10.91 -11.07 9.44
CA ARG A 164 10.28 -12.20 10.16
C ARG A 164 8.76 -12.08 10.18
N LEU A 165 8.23 -10.88 10.41
CA LEU A 165 6.79 -10.66 10.40
C LEU A 165 6.19 -10.84 8.99
N LEU A 166 6.86 -10.33 7.95
CA LEU A 166 6.43 -10.51 6.56
C LEU A 166 6.37 -11.99 6.16
N GLN A 167 7.37 -12.80 6.55
CA GLN A 167 7.36 -14.25 6.29
C GLN A 167 6.17 -14.94 6.97
N ARG A 168 5.90 -14.63 8.24
CA ARG A 168 4.76 -15.18 8.97
C ARG A 168 3.41 -14.78 8.35
N ILE A 169 3.29 -13.52 7.91
CA ILE A 169 2.09 -13.04 7.20
C ILE A 169 1.91 -13.81 5.89
N TYR A 170 3.00 -14.01 5.14
CA TYR A 170 2.99 -14.79 3.90
C TYR A 170 2.55 -16.25 4.13
N GLU A 171 2.98 -16.86 5.23
CA GLU A 171 2.61 -18.22 5.64
C GLU A 171 1.16 -18.31 6.18
N GLY A 172 0.49 -17.19 6.39
CA GLY A 172 -0.88 -17.14 6.89
C GLY A 172 -1.00 -17.39 8.40
N ASP A 173 0.06 -17.13 9.15
CA ASP A 173 0.07 -17.25 10.61
C ASP A 173 -0.96 -16.29 11.25
N GLN A 174 -1.91 -16.83 12.01
CA GLN A 174 -2.99 -16.05 12.61
C GLN A 174 -2.51 -15.07 13.69
N ASP A 175 -1.40 -15.36 14.35
CA ASP A 175 -0.85 -14.50 15.40
C ASP A 175 -0.34 -13.16 14.84
N THR A 176 -0.11 -13.06 13.52
CA THR A 176 0.28 -11.80 12.88
C THR A 176 -0.85 -10.78 12.83
N GLN A 177 -2.08 -11.19 13.15
CA GLN A 177 -3.22 -10.26 13.28
C GLN A 177 -3.15 -9.44 14.58
N ILE A 178 -2.32 -9.87 15.53
CA ILE A 178 -2.12 -9.17 16.79
C ILE A 178 -1.27 -7.91 16.53
N PRO A 179 -1.77 -6.73 16.93
CA PRO A 179 -1.07 -5.48 16.70
C PRO A 179 0.32 -5.43 17.35
N THR A 180 1.34 -5.04 16.58
CA THR A 180 2.73 -4.86 17.03
C THR A 180 3.35 -3.62 16.37
N PRO A 181 4.41 -3.00 16.94
CA PRO A 181 5.11 -1.89 16.29
C PRO A 181 5.60 -2.23 14.87
N ALA A 182 6.07 -3.47 14.66
CA ALA A 182 6.46 -3.96 13.34
C ALA A 182 5.28 -4.00 12.36
N LEU A 183 4.11 -4.48 12.80
CA LEU A 183 2.90 -4.47 11.96
C LEU A 183 2.48 -3.04 11.58
N TYR A 184 2.52 -2.10 12.53
CA TYR A 184 2.19 -0.70 12.27
C TYR A 184 3.12 -0.04 11.26
N SER A 185 4.42 -0.31 11.40
CA SER A 185 5.43 0.14 10.44
C SER A 185 5.15 -0.40 9.05
N LEU A 186 4.80 -1.69 8.93
CA LEU A 186 4.51 -2.33 7.66
C LEU A 186 3.20 -1.87 7.01
N LEU A 187 2.16 -1.62 7.80
CA LEU A 187 0.91 -1.03 7.32
C LEU A 187 1.13 0.41 6.85
N THR A 188 1.90 1.21 7.59
CA THR A 188 2.23 2.60 7.25
C THR A 188 3.05 2.70 5.97
N SER A 189 4.02 1.80 5.80
CA SER A 189 4.85 1.71 4.59
C SER A 189 4.13 1.08 3.40
N ARG A 190 2.92 0.53 3.61
CA ARG A 190 2.10 -0.20 2.63
C ARG A 190 2.69 -1.54 2.17
N ALA A 191 3.71 -2.03 2.88
CA ALA A 191 4.27 -3.35 2.64
C ALA A 191 3.30 -4.49 2.99
N VAL A 192 2.42 -4.22 3.97
CA VAL A 192 1.29 -5.08 4.36
C VAL A 192 -0.01 -4.33 4.06
N GLN A 193 -1.01 -5.08 3.61
CA GLN A 193 -2.33 -4.59 3.22
C GLN A 193 -3.41 -5.30 4.03
N GLU A 194 -4.50 -4.58 4.36
CA GLU A 194 -5.64 -5.12 5.09
C GLU A 194 -6.83 -5.31 4.15
N PHE A 195 -7.41 -6.50 4.14
CA PHE A 195 -8.48 -6.88 3.21
C PHE A 195 -9.78 -7.27 3.92
N ASN A 196 -10.90 -7.01 3.25
CA ASN A 196 -12.25 -7.51 3.54
C ASN A 196 -12.83 -7.24 4.95
N GLY A 197 -12.24 -6.34 5.74
CA GLY A 197 -12.76 -5.97 7.08
C GLY A 197 -12.75 -7.12 8.11
N GLN A 198 -12.25 -8.30 7.74
CA GLN A 198 -12.05 -9.46 8.62
C GLN A 198 -10.62 -9.53 9.17
N ARG A 199 -9.87 -8.41 9.11
CA ARG A 199 -8.48 -8.27 9.56
C ARG A 199 -7.52 -9.32 8.95
N TRP A 200 -7.79 -9.69 7.70
CA TRP A 200 -6.83 -10.49 6.92
C TRP A 200 -5.74 -9.55 6.38
N PHE A 201 -4.49 -9.89 6.67
CA PHE A 201 -3.32 -9.21 6.16
C PHE A 201 -2.67 -9.99 5.02
N GLY A 202 -2.29 -9.30 3.96
CA GLY A 202 -1.48 -9.86 2.88
C GLY A 202 -0.28 -8.98 2.55
N LEU A 203 0.70 -9.56 1.88
CA LEU A 203 1.86 -8.83 1.40
C LEU A 203 1.54 -8.12 0.09
N HIS A 204 2.08 -6.91 -0.07
CA HIS A 204 2.08 -6.25 -1.36
C HIS A 204 2.92 -7.06 -2.38
N PRO A 205 2.52 -7.22 -3.65
CA PRO A 205 3.22 -8.07 -4.62
C PRO A 205 4.70 -7.72 -4.83
N ILE A 206 5.03 -6.42 -4.86
CA ILE A 206 6.42 -5.95 -4.92
C ILE A 206 7.24 -6.43 -3.71
N VAL A 207 6.63 -6.52 -2.52
CA VAL A 207 7.32 -7.01 -1.32
C VAL A 207 7.61 -8.49 -1.43
N VAL A 208 6.69 -9.28 -1.99
CA VAL A 208 6.95 -10.70 -2.30
C VAL A 208 8.17 -10.82 -3.21
N ASP A 209 8.25 -10.04 -4.29
CA ASP A 209 9.43 -10.05 -5.17
C ASP A 209 10.74 -9.66 -4.48
N ILE A 210 10.69 -8.67 -3.58
CA ILE A 210 11.85 -8.25 -2.79
C ILE A 210 12.33 -9.40 -1.90
N LEU A 211 11.41 -10.04 -1.18
CA LEU A 211 11.73 -11.17 -0.29
C LEU A 211 12.27 -12.38 -1.06
N LYS A 212 11.73 -12.67 -2.26
CA LYS A 212 12.26 -13.70 -3.16
C LYS A 212 13.69 -13.38 -3.58
N LYS A 213 13.93 -12.16 -4.08
CA LYS A 213 15.27 -11.69 -4.51
C LYS A 213 16.30 -11.78 -3.39
N GLN A 214 15.89 -11.54 -2.16
CA GLN A 214 16.74 -11.60 -0.97
C GLN A 214 16.81 -12.99 -0.31
N LYS A 215 16.13 -13.99 -0.88
CA LYS A 215 16.08 -15.37 -0.38
C LYS A 215 15.43 -15.51 1.00
N HIS A 216 14.52 -14.59 1.33
CA HIS A 216 13.63 -14.70 2.49
C HIS A 216 12.34 -15.47 2.18
N LEU A 217 11.97 -15.56 0.90
CA LEU A 217 10.93 -16.48 0.41
C LEU A 217 11.51 -17.39 -0.70
N PRO A 218 10.92 -18.58 -0.92
CA PRO A 218 11.28 -19.47 -2.03
C PRO A 218 11.18 -18.78 -3.40
N GLU A 219 12.00 -19.17 -4.38
CA GLU A 219 11.96 -18.58 -5.73
C GLU A 219 10.64 -18.84 -6.46
N ASP A 220 9.94 -19.92 -6.13
CA ASP A 220 8.62 -20.31 -6.66
C ASP A 220 7.44 -19.76 -5.83
N ALA A 221 7.72 -18.95 -4.80
CA ALA A 221 6.68 -18.27 -4.03
C ALA A 221 5.76 -17.45 -4.96
N LYS A 222 4.45 -17.73 -4.86
CA LYS A 222 3.37 -17.04 -5.58
C LYS A 222 3.05 -15.68 -4.94
N GLY A 223 2.25 -14.86 -5.63
CA GLY A 223 1.80 -13.56 -5.13
C GLY A 223 2.73 -12.38 -5.46
N GLY A 224 3.76 -12.60 -6.28
CA GLY A 224 4.69 -11.56 -6.76
C GLY A 224 4.19 -10.81 -8.01
N THR A 225 5.07 -10.08 -8.70
CA THR A 225 4.72 -9.37 -9.95
C THR A 225 5.18 -10.07 -11.23
N LEU A 226 5.92 -11.17 -11.08
CA LEU A 226 6.53 -11.97 -12.15
C LEU A 226 6.07 -13.42 -12.08
#